data_AF-A0A971RS01-F1
#
_entry.id   AF-A0A971RS01-F1
#
_cell.length_a   1.000
_cell.length_b   1.000
_cell.length_c   1.000
_cell.angle_alpha   90.00
_cell.angle_beta   90.00
_cell.angle_gamma   90.00
#
_symmetry.space_group_name_H-M   'P 1'
#
loop_
_entity.id
_entity.type
_entity.pdbx_description
1 polymer ?
#
loop_
_entity_poly.entity_id
_entity_poly.type
_entity_poly.pdbx_seq_one_letter_code
_entity_poly.pdbx_strand_id
1 'polypeptide(L)'
;ARKLQLTEGAISQHLKVLREAGLVTGVRKGYFMHYVVERHVLRGLATELERLASIELEPGALERGECITSKHASRSNCGTCLRRVDGFE
;
A
#
# COMPACT_ATOMS: atom_id res chain seq x y z
N ALA A 1 15.97 -11.66 2.44
CA ALA A 1 15.87 -11.73 0.97
C ALA A 1 15.45 -13.12 0.47
N ARG A 2 16.25 -14.17 0.72
CA ARG A 2 15.98 -15.53 0.19
C ARG A 2 14.58 -16.09 0.41
N LYS A 3 13.90 -15.78 1.53
CA LYS A 3 12.54 -16.27 1.82
C LYS A 3 11.43 -15.61 1.00
N LEU A 4 11.65 -14.41 0.48
CA LEU A 4 10.63 -13.62 -0.24
C LEU A 4 10.89 -13.54 -1.75
N GLN A 5 11.99 -14.14 -2.26
CA GLN A 5 12.42 -14.05 -3.65
C GLN A 5 12.50 -12.61 -4.21
N LEU A 6 12.67 -11.61 -3.34
CA LEU A 6 12.81 -10.21 -3.70
C LEU A 6 14.29 -9.81 -3.76
N THR A 7 14.60 -8.84 -4.63
CA THR A 7 15.93 -8.22 -4.68
C THR A 7 16.20 -7.45 -3.39
N GLU A 8 17.48 -7.31 -3.03
CA GLU A 8 17.87 -6.57 -1.82
C GLU A 8 17.45 -5.10 -1.89
N GLY A 9 17.52 -4.48 -3.07
CA GLY A 9 17.04 -3.13 -3.31
C GLY A 9 15.54 -2.98 -3.06
N ALA A 10 14.74 -3.92 -3.56
CA ALA A 10 13.30 -3.94 -3.29
C ALA A 10 13.02 -4.06 -1.79
N ILE A 11 13.69 -4.97 -1.09
CA ILE A 11 13.49 -5.15 0.36
C ILE A 11 13.86 -3.88 1.13
N SER A 12 14.98 -3.23 0.78
CA SER A 12 15.39 -1.97 1.40
C SER A 12 14.35 -0.87 1.21
N GLN A 13 13.79 -0.76 0.00
CA GLN A 13 12.72 0.19 -0.30
C GLN A 13 11.46 -0.08 0.54
N HIS A 14 11.00 -1.34 0.63
CA HIS A 14 9.84 -1.69 1.44
C HIS A 14 10.08 -1.40 2.92
N LEU A 15 11.26 -1.77 3.46
CA LEU A 15 11.61 -1.50 4.85
C LEU A 15 11.74 -0.02 5.18
N LYS A 16 12.10 0.82 4.19
CA LYS A 16 12.07 2.27 4.34
C LYS A 16 10.64 2.77 4.51
N VAL A 17 9.74 2.40 3.61
CA VAL A 17 8.32 2.80 3.68
C VAL A 17 7.67 2.32 4.97
N LEU A 18 7.90 1.06 5.36
CA LEU A 18 7.34 0.50 6.59
C LEU A 18 7.86 1.20 7.86
N ARG A 19 9.10 1.67 7.85
CA ARG A 19 9.67 2.44 8.97
C ARG A 19 9.11 3.84 9.04
N GLU A 20 8.99 4.51 7.89
CA GLU A 20 8.37 5.85 7.80
C GLU A 20 6.90 5.81 8.24
N ALA A 21 6.20 4.72 7.95
CA ALA A 21 4.84 4.47 8.42
C ALA A 21 4.74 4.02 9.90
N GLY A 22 5.86 3.88 10.62
CA GLY A 22 5.86 3.46 12.03
C GLY A 22 5.49 1.99 12.27
N LEU A 23 5.47 1.15 11.23
CA LEU A 23 5.11 -0.28 11.34
C LEU A 23 6.31 -1.15 11.74
N VAL A 24 7.53 -0.67 11.50
CA VAL A 24 8.77 -1.36 11.87
C VAL A 24 9.81 -0.41 12.42
N THR A 25 10.60 -0.91 13.37
CA THR A 25 11.74 -0.20 13.95
C THR A 25 13.04 -0.89 13.56
N GLY A 26 14.02 -0.10 13.09
CA GLY A 26 15.34 -0.60 12.73
C GLY A 26 16.36 -0.36 13.84
N VAL A 27 16.98 -1.42 14.35
CA VAL A 27 18.05 -1.36 15.35
C VAL A 27 19.35 -1.84 14.72
N ARG A 28 20.40 -1.02 14.78
CA ARG A 28 21.73 -1.42 14.32
C ARG A 28 22.40 -2.32 15.35
N LYS A 29 22.76 -3.55 14.96
CA LYS A 29 23.55 -4.48 15.79
C LYS A 29 24.80 -4.88 15.02
N GLY A 30 25.92 -4.24 15.36
CA GLY A 30 27.19 -4.41 14.64
C GLY A 30 27.06 -4.00 13.17
N TYR A 31 27.38 -4.93 12.27
CA TYR A 31 27.33 -4.72 10.83
C TYR A 31 25.91 -4.82 10.23
N PHE A 32 24.94 -5.35 10.97
CA PHE A 32 23.61 -5.63 10.43
C PHE A 32 22.54 -4.73 11.03
N MET A 33 21.56 -4.37 10.18
CA MET A 33 20.32 -3.75 10.61
C MET A 33 19.30 -4.84 10.93
N HIS A 34 18.81 -4.84 12.16
CA HIS A 34 17.73 -5.71 12.60
C HIS A 34 16.42 -4.94 12.62
N TYR A 35 15.38 -5.52 12.04
CA TYR A 35 14.06 -4.92 12.01
C TYR A 35 13.13 -5.65 12.95
N VAL A 36 12.41 -4.89 13.75
CA VAL A 36 11.37 -5.37 14.67
C VAL A 36 10.04 -4.77 14.22
N VAL A 37 8.98 -5.56 14.27
CA VAL A 37 7.63 -5.14 13.88
C VAL A 37 6.92 -4.55 15.09
N GLU A 38 6.31 -3.38 14.92
CA GLU A 38 5.45 -2.76 15.92
C GLU A 38 4.08 -3.44 15.92
N ARG A 39 3.98 -4.54 16.67
CA ARG A 39 2.81 -5.44 16.65
C ARG A 39 1.49 -4.75 17.00
N HIS A 40 1.52 -3.77 17.90
CA HIS A 40 0.33 -3.02 18.30
C HIS A 40 -0.22 -2.21 17.11
N VAL A 41 0.64 -1.45 16.44
CA VAL A 41 0.27 -0.63 15.28
C VAL A 41 -0.21 -1.52 14.13
N LEU A 42 0.49 -2.62 13.88
CA LEU A 42 0.11 -3.55 12.82
C LEU A 42 -1.26 -4.20 13.05
N ARG A 43 -1.59 -4.54 14.31
CA ARG A 43 -2.91 -5.05 14.67
C ARG A 43 -4.00 -4.02 14.48
N GLY A 44 -3.77 -2.77 14.90
CA GLY A 44 -4.72 -1.67 14.68
C GLY A 44 -4.98 -1.44 13.19
N LEU A 45 -3.92 -1.46 12.36
CA LEU A 45 -4.05 -1.37 10.91
C LEU A 45 -4.88 -2.53 10.33
N ALA A 46 -4.65 -3.76 10.79
CA ALA A 46 -5.41 -4.92 10.32
C ALA A 46 -6.92 -4.75 10.60
N THR A 47 -7.29 -4.31 11.81
CA THR A 47 -8.68 -4.03 12.17
C THR A 47 -9.29 -2.94 11.30
N GLU A 48 -8.54 -1.88 11.00
CA GLU A 48 -9.04 -0.81 10.13
C GLU A 48 -9.22 -1.29 8.68
N LEU A 49 -8.30 -2.11 8.17
CA LEU A 49 -8.45 -2.73 6.85
C LEU A 49 -9.67 -3.67 6.79
N GLU A 50 -9.94 -4.44 7.85
CA GLU A 50 -11.14 -5.27 7.96
C GLU A 50 -12.41 -4.41 7.97
N ARG A 51 -12.39 -3.30 8.70
CA ARG A 51 -13.50 -2.32 8.72
C ARG A 51 -13.77 -1.74 7.34
N LEU A 52 -12.72 -1.30 6.64
CA LEU A 52 -12.82 -0.76 5.28
C LEU A 52 -13.29 -1.80 4.27
N ALA A 53 -12.83 -3.05 4.40
CA ALA A 53 -13.26 -4.14 3.52
C ALA A 53 -14.73 -4.55 3.74
N SER A 54 -15.30 -4.23 4.90
CA SER A 54 -16.71 -4.52 5.24
C SER A 54 -17.68 -3.45 4.75
N ILE A 55 -17.20 -2.37 4.13
CA ILE A 55 -18.06 -1.33 3.57
C ILE A 55 -18.78 -1.90 2.35
N GLU A 56 -20.11 -1.92 2.40
CA GLU A 56 -20.94 -2.29 1.27
C GLU A 56 -20.79 -1.23 0.16
N LEU A 57 -20.27 -1.67 -0.98
CA LEU A 57 -20.22 -0.85 -2.18
C LEU A 57 -21.64 -0.80 -2.77
N GLU A 58 -22.30 0.35 -2.67
CA GLU A 58 -23.56 0.56 -3.37
C GLU A 58 -23.37 0.26 -4.88
N PRO A 59 -24.08 -0.74 -5.43
CA PRO A 59 -23.96 -1.13 -6.83
C PRO A 59 -24.64 -0.05 -7.70
N GLY A 60 -23.93 1.04 -7.95
CA GLY A 60 -24.43 2.15 -8.77
C GLY A 60 -23.42 3.26 -9.11
N ALA A 61 -22.27 3.32 -8.45
CA ALA A 61 -21.33 4.44 -8.63
C ALA A 61 -20.38 4.34 -9.85
N LEU A 62 -20.64 3.42 -10.80
CA LEU A 62 -19.90 3.31 -12.07
C LEU A 62 -20.74 3.82 -13.25
N GLU A 63 -21.50 4.90 -13.07
CA GLU A 63 -22.03 5.64 -14.22
C GLU A 63 -20.94 6.56 -14.79
N ARG A 64 -20.31 6.09 -15.87
CA ARG A 64 -19.50 6.86 -16.84
C ARG A 64 -18.44 7.78 -16.23
N GLY A 65 -17.30 7.20 -15.84
CA GLY A 65 -16.08 7.98 -15.61
C GLY A 65 -15.53 8.52 -16.94
N GLU A 66 -15.64 9.82 -17.17
CA GLU A 66 -14.81 10.52 -18.14
C GLU A 66 -13.34 10.43 -17.70
N CYS A 67 -12.47 10.03 -18.63
CA CYS A 67 -11.03 9.91 -18.44
C CYS A 67 -10.42 11.30 -18.18
N ILE A 68 -9.90 11.54 -16.98
CA ILE A 68 -9.21 12.80 -16.63
C ILE A 68 -7.70 12.78 -16.89
N THR A 69 -7.11 11.69 -17.39
CA THR A 69 -5.68 11.66 -17.71
C THR A 69 -5.44 12.03 -19.17
N SER A 70 -5.21 13.32 -19.44
CA SER A 70 -4.89 13.87 -20.76
C SER A 70 -3.50 13.49 -21.31
N LYS A 71 -2.92 12.35 -20.93
CA LYS A 71 -1.52 11.99 -21.26
C LYS A 71 -1.25 10.54 -21.69
N HIS A 72 -2.25 9.74 -22.05
CA HIS A 72 -2.00 8.46 -22.72
C HIS A 72 -2.93 8.26 -23.92
N ALA A 73 -2.50 8.80 -25.06
CA ALA A 73 -2.99 8.37 -26.36
C ALA A 73 -2.56 6.91 -26.61
N SER A 74 -3.50 6.11 -27.10
CA SER A 74 -3.32 4.80 -27.76
C SER A 74 -2.65 3.65 -26.98
N ARG A 75 -3.31 3.14 -25.94
CA ARG A 75 -3.25 1.69 -25.64
C ARG A 75 -4.66 1.16 -25.33
N SER A 76 -5.13 0.23 -26.17
CA SER A 76 -6.47 -0.38 -26.18
C SER A 76 -6.77 -1.31 -24.99
N ASN A 77 -6.14 -1.09 -23.84
CA ASN A 77 -6.36 -1.90 -22.65
C ASN A 77 -5.97 -1.15 -21.35
N CYS A 78 -6.70 -0.10 -20.92
CA CYS A 78 -6.69 0.31 -19.49
C CYS A 78 -7.63 -0.63 -18.75
N GLY A 79 -7.15 -1.82 -18.38
CA GLY A 79 -7.73 -2.55 -17.27
C GLY A 79 -7.34 -1.82 -15.99
N THR A 80 -8.33 -1.40 -15.19
CA THR A 80 -8.18 -0.84 -13.83
C THR A 80 -7.54 0.55 -13.72
N CYS A 81 -8.30 1.55 -14.13
CA CYS A 81 -8.11 2.94 -13.73
C CYS A 81 -8.87 3.16 -12.38
N LEU A 82 -8.23 2.88 -11.22
CA LEU A 82 -8.83 3.03 -9.87
C LEU A 82 -8.91 4.51 -9.46
N ARG A 83 -10.07 4.97 -8.95
CA ARG A 83 -10.28 6.35 -8.47
C ARG A 83 -9.47 6.64 -7.20
N ARG A 84 -8.95 7.87 -7.09
CA ARG A 84 -8.57 8.50 -5.83
C ARG A 84 -9.86 8.81 -5.06
N VAL A 85 -10.03 8.21 -3.89
CA VAL A 85 -11.02 8.64 -2.90
C VAL A 85 -10.40 9.80 -2.13
N ASP A 86 -10.76 11.03 -2.49
CA ASP A 86 -10.50 12.20 -1.66
C ASP A 86 -11.60 12.25 -0.59
N GLY A 87 -11.23 12.02 0.67
CA GLY A 87 -12.17 12.09 1.79
C GLY A 87 -11.65 11.39 3.06
N PHE A 88 -10.75 12.07 3.77
CA PHE A 88 -10.45 11.79 5.17
C PHE A 88 -10.45 13.15 5.89
N GLU A 89 -11.59 13.47 6.51
CA GLU A 89 -11.66 14.36 7.69
C GLU A 89 -12.22 13.53 8.85
#